data_AF-B0TL49-F1
#
_entry.id   AF-B0TL49-F1
#
_cell.length_a   1.000
_cell.length_b   1.000
_cell.length_c   1.000
_cell.angle_alpha   90.00
_cell.angle_beta   90.00
_cell.angle_gamma   90.00
#
_symmetry.space_group_name_H-M   'P 1'
#
loop_
_entity.id
_entity.type
_entity.pdbx_description
1 polymer ?
#
loop_
_entity_poly.entity_id
_entity_poly.type
_entity_poly.pdbx_seq_one_letter_code
_entity_poly.pdbx_strand_id
1 'polypeptide(L)'
;MNDDLIKKQQKCRRKLAKYQQKISHYSQLKDSEISLKKRAAKLCKYRLKIIKRQLKLKRIDAQIIQFAAYTNLTPANDAAANASIFTPLRTHQQTIAQAHLYRPHKRQPCKSCPALRGKACLCAMKSEQRKQA
;
A
#
# COMPACT_ATOMS: atom_id res chain seq x y z
N MET A 1 -9.36 -14.92 6.32
CA MET A 1 -8.98 -13.57 5.82
C MET A 1 -8.58 -13.57 4.33
N ASN A 2 -7.86 -14.58 3.83
CA ASN A 2 -7.41 -14.63 2.42
C ASN A 2 -8.57 -14.83 1.42
N ASP A 3 -9.57 -15.65 1.76
CA ASP A 3 -10.72 -15.93 0.87
C ASP A 3 -11.53 -14.69 0.48
N ASP A 4 -11.64 -13.71 1.38
CA ASP A 4 -12.34 -12.46 1.09
C ASP A 4 -11.58 -11.58 0.10
N LEU A 5 -10.23 -11.58 0.16
CA LEU A 5 -9.39 -10.89 -0.80
C LEU A 5 -9.48 -11.55 -2.17
N ILE A 6 -9.46 -12.89 -2.24
CA ILE A 6 -9.64 -13.66 -3.47
C ILE A 6 -11.02 -13.39 -4.09
N LYS A 7 -12.10 -13.42 -3.29
CA LYS A 7 -13.46 -13.06 -3.74
C LYS A 7 -13.52 -11.63 -4.27
N LYS A 8 -12.88 -10.67 -3.58
CA LYS A 8 -12.79 -9.26 -4.02
C LYS A 8 -12.02 -9.13 -5.33
N GLN A 9 -10.91 -9.86 -5.49
CA GLN A 9 -10.09 -9.91 -6.70
C GLN A 9 -10.91 -10.43 -7.89
N GLN A 10 -11.55 -11.59 -7.74
CA GLN A 10 -12.37 -12.21 -8.77
C GLN A 10 -13.55 -11.31 -9.18
N LYS A 11 -14.24 -10.70 -8.21
CA LYS A 11 -15.30 -9.71 -8.48
C LYS A 11 -14.78 -8.51 -9.26
N CYS A 12 -13.55 -8.05 -9.00
CA CYS A 12 -12.94 -6.96 -9.75
C CYS A 12 -12.63 -7.37 -11.19
N ARG A 13 -12.06 -8.57 -11.40
CA ARG A 13 -11.79 -9.14 -12.73
C ARG A 13 -13.05 -9.34 -13.56
N ARG A 14 -14.13 -9.90 -12.98
CA ARG A 14 -15.43 -10.02 -13.65
C ARG A 14 -15.99 -8.66 -14.11
N LYS A 15 -15.87 -7.63 -13.27
CA LYS A 15 -16.31 -6.27 -13.64
C LYS A 15 -15.44 -5.64 -14.73
N LEU A 16 -14.13 -5.90 -14.74
CA LEU A 16 -13.22 -5.47 -15.80
C LEU A 16 -13.64 -6.06 -17.15
N ALA A 17 -13.81 -7.38 -17.22
CA ALA A 17 -14.25 -8.08 -18.42
C ALA A 17 -15.58 -7.50 -18.95
N LYS A 18 -16.57 -7.29 -18.07
CA LYS A 18 -17.84 -6.66 -18.43
C LYS A 18 -17.66 -5.27 -19.05
N TYR A 19 -16.75 -4.44 -18.52
CA TYR A 19 -16.52 -3.10 -19.07
C TYR A 19 -15.71 -3.12 -20.37
N GLN A 20 -14.77 -4.05 -20.52
CA GLN A 20 -14.06 -4.29 -21.78
C GLN A 20 -15.05 -4.68 -22.89
N GLN A 21 -15.96 -5.62 -22.61
CA GLN A 21 -17.03 -5.99 -23.54
C GLN A 21 -17.92 -4.80 -23.91
N LYS A 22 -18.24 -3.91 -22.95
CA LYS A 22 -18.99 -2.69 -23.25
C LYS A 22 -18.20 -1.74 -24.14
N ILE A 23 -16.90 -1.58 -23.95
CA ILE A 23 -16.07 -0.79 -24.88
C ILE A 23 -16.13 -1.40 -26.27
N SER A 24 -15.88 -2.71 -26.42
CA SER A 24 -15.93 -3.36 -27.74
C SER A 24 -17.27 -3.15 -28.44
N HIS A 25 -18.38 -3.33 -27.71
CA HIS A 25 -19.72 -3.07 -28.25
C HIS A 25 -19.88 -1.62 -28.73
N TYR A 26 -19.58 -0.63 -27.88
CA TYR A 26 -19.75 0.78 -28.27
C TYR A 26 -18.76 1.24 -29.34
N SER A 27 -17.61 0.58 -29.50
CA SER A 27 -16.66 0.86 -30.57
C SER A 27 -17.11 0.32 -31.93
N GLN A 28 -17.96 -0.71 -31.95
CA GLN A 28 -18.44 -1.38 -33.17
C GLN A 28 -19.76 -0.79 -33.70
N LEU A 29 -20.49 -0.03 -32.87
CA LEU A 29 -21.75 0.60 -33.31
C LEU A 29 -21.52 1.58 -34.45
N LYS A 30 -22.47 1.62 -35.38
CA LYS A 30 -22.51 2.58 -36.48
C LYS A 30 -23.24 3.86 -36.07
N ASP A 31 -23.01 4.95 -36.82
CA ASP A 31 -23.57 6.28 -36.51
C ASP A 31 -25.10 6.32 -36.65
N SER A 32 -25.67 5.40 -37.42
CA SER A 32 -27.12 5.17 -37.51
C SER A 32 -27.73 4.65 -36.20
N GLU A 33 -26.97 3.93 -35.38
CA GLU A 33 -27.46 3.32 -34.14
C GLU A 33 -27.29 4.24 -32.92
N ILE A 34 -26.33 5.16 -32.98
CA ILE A 34 -26.02 6.06 -31.88
C ILE A 34 -25.30 7.31 -32.36
N SER A 35 -25.76 8.47 -31.88
CA SER A 35 -25.06 9.74 -32.11
C SER A 35 -23.60 9.68 -31.62
N LEU A 36 -22.68 10.25 -32.38
CA LEU A 36 -21.24 10.26 -32.09
C LEU A 36 -20.93 10.81 -30.69
N LYS A 37 -21.59 11.89 -30.27
CA LYS A 37 -21.45 12.49 -28.92
C LYS A 37 -21.80 11.50 -27.81
N LYS A 38 -22.91 10.77 -27.96
CA LYS A 38 -23.36 9.75 -26.98
C LYS A 38 -22.43 8.54 -26.97
N ARG A 39 -21.93 8.10 -28.13
CA ARG A 39 -20.92 7.02 -28.21
C ARG A 39 -19.64 7.41 -27.49
N ALA A 40 -19.09 8.59 -27.78
CA ALA A 40 -17.89 9.11 -27.11
C ALA A 40 -18.07 9.19 -25.58
N ALA A 41 -19.22 9.68 -25.11
CA ALA A 41 -19.53 9.73 -23.68
C ALA A 41 -19.59 8.34 -23.02
N LYS A 42 -20.20 7.34 -23.69
CA LYS A 42 -20.22 5.95 -23.20
C LYS A 42 -18.81 5.36 -23.15
N LEU A 43 -18.02 5.51 -24.22
CA LEU A 43 -16.64 5.03 -24.28
C LEU A 43 -15.79 5.65 -23.16
N CYS A 44 -15.85 6.96 -22.98
CA CYS A 44 -15.17 7.66 -21.89
C CYS A 44 -15.59 7.10 -20.51
N LYS A 45 -16.90 6.97 -20.26
CA LYS A 45 -17.44 6.38 -19.02
C LYS A 45 -16.88 4.99 -18.74
N TYR A 46 -16.80 4.11 -19.74
CA TYR A 46 -16.31 2.74 -19.52
C TYR A 46 -14.78 2.68 -19.42
N ARG A 47 -14.04 3.52 -20.14
CA ARG A 47 -12.58 3.67 -19.97
C ARG A 47 -12.22 4.08 -18.54
N LEU A 48 -12.90 5.08 -17.99
CA LEU A 48 -12.71 5.50 -16.58
C LEU A 48 -13.05 4.38 -15.59
N LYS A 49 -14.12 3.61 -15.85
CA LYS A 49 -14.48 2.46 -15.01
C LYS A 49 -13.43 1.35 -15.06
N ILE A 50 -12.78 1.12 -16.21
CA ILE A 50 -11.69 0.16 -16.34
C ILE A 50 -10.49 0.62 -15.50
N ILE A 51 -10.04 1.86 -15.68
CA ILE A 51 -8.90 2.43 -14.91
C ILE A 51 -9.16 2.29 -13.40
N LYS A 52 -10.34 2.70 -12.92
CA LYS A 52 -10.72 2.57 -11.51
C LYS A 52 -10.66 1.11 -11.00
N ARG A 53 -11.05 0.14 -11.83
CA ARG A 53 -11.02 -1.28 -11.47
C ARG A 53 -9.62 -1.87 -11.54
N GLN A 54 -8.79 -1.49 -12.51
CA GLN A 54 -7.39 -1.89 -12.60
C GLN A 54 -6.60 -1.41 -11.39
N LEU A 55 -6.78 -0.15 -10.98
CA LEU A 55 -6.15 0.37 -9.75
C LEU A 55 -6.59 -0.40 -8.50
N LYS A 56 -7.89 -0.72 -8.40
CA LYS A 56 -8.39 -1.53 -7.29
C LYS A 56 -7.80 -2.95 -7.30
N LEU A 57 -7.65 -3.55 -8.47
CA LEU A 57 -7.05 -4.88 -8.62
C LEU A 57 -5.58 -4.87 -8.16
N LYS A 58 -4.77 -3.91 -8.65
CA LYS A 58 -3.38 -3.74 -8.22
C LYS A 58 -3.23 -3.60 -6.70
N ARG A 59 -4.14 -2.86 -6.04
CA ARG A 59 -4.13 -2.74 -4.57
C ARG A 59 -4.43 -4.06 -3.86
N ILE A 60 -5.38 -4.84 -4.36
CA ILE A 60 -5.70 -6.16 -3.81
C ILE A 60 -4.53 -7.11 -4.02
N ASP A 61 -3.92 -7.11 -5.21
CA ASP A 61 -2.76 -7.95 -5.53
C ASP A 61 -1.57 -7.62 -4.61
N ALA A 62 -1.31 -6.32 -4.37
CA ALA A 62 -0.26 -5.91 -3.43
C ALA A 62 -0.54 -6.38 -1.99
N GLN A 63 -1.80 -6.35 -1.54
CA GLN A 63 -2.17 -6.89 -0.23
C GLN A 63 -1.95 -8.40 -0.15
N ILE A 64 -2.35 -9.15 -1.19
CA ILE A 64 -2.13 -10.60 -1.25
C ILE A 64 -0.63 -10.92 -1.17
N ILE A 65 0.21 -10.20 -1.92
CA ILE A 65 1.67 -10.37 -1.89
C ILE A 65 2.24 -10.05 -0.50
N GLN A 66 1.80 -8.97 0.14
CA GLN A 66 2.24 -8.62 1.49
C GLN A 66 1.85 -9.69 2.53
N PHE A 67 0.62 -10.22 2.46
CA PHE A 67 0.21 -11.31 3.34
C PHE A 67 1.03 -12.57 3.10
N ALA A 68 1.27 -12.95 1.83
CA ALA A 68 2.08 -14.12 1.49
C ALA A 68 3.53 -13.97 1.99
N ALA A 69 4.13 -12.79 1.86
CA ALA A 69 5.46 -12.51 2.39
C ALA A 69 5.50 -12.63 3.92
N TYR A 70 4.48 -12.13 4.62
CA TYR A 70 4.39 -12.22 6.07
C TYR A 70 4.21 -13.66 6.55
N THR A 71 3.36 -14.46 5.88
CA THR A 71 3.15 -15.87 6.24
C THR A 71 4.38 -16.74 6.01
N ASN A 72 5.25 -16.38 5.05
CA ASN A 72 6.48 -17.12 4.79
C ASN A 72 7.62 -16.75 5.77
N LEU A 73 7.46 -15.69 6.58
CA LEU A 73 8.46 -15.23 7.55
C LEU A 73 8.22 -15.76 8.98
N THR A 74 7.16 -16.55 9.21
CA THR A 74 6.82 -17.18 10.50
C THR A 74 6.23 -18.58 10.25
N PRO A 75 6.79 -19.71 10.75
CA PRO A 75 7.64 -19.86 11.94
C PRO A 75 8.92 -20.70 11.72
N ALA A 76 10.08 -20.15 12.12
CA ALA A 76 11.30 -20.91 12.39
C ALA A 76 11.74 -20.80 13.86
N ASN A 77 10.83 -20.40 14.77
CA ASN A 77 11.23 -20.07 16.15
C ASN A 77 10.34 -20.63 17.27
N ASP A 78 9.40 -21.53 16.98
CA ASP A 78 8.56 -22.14 18.03
C ASP A 78 9.10 -23.49 18.55
N ALA A 79 10.30 -23.93 18.12
CA ALA A 79 10.89 -25.21 18.54
C ALA A 79 11.94 -25.11 19.67
N ALA A 80 12.16 -23.94 20.27
CA ALA A 80 13.20 -23.77 21.30
C ALA A 80 12.69 -22.99 22.52
N ALA A 81 11.52 -23.35 23.07
CA ALA A 81 11.04 -22.82 24.34
C ALA A 81 11.52 -23.62 25.58
N ASN A 82 12.57 -24.44 25.44
CA ASN A 82 13.28 -25.09 26.55
C ASN A 82 14.75 -24.68 26.56
N ALA A 83 15.04 -23.40 26.72
CA ALA A 83 16.34 -22.95 27.19
C ALA A 83 16.16 -21.62 27.92
N SER A 84 16.21 -21.72 29.24
CA SER A 84 16.47 -20.60 30.14
C SER A 84 17.67 -19.80 29.62
N ILE A 85 17.53 -18.47 29.52
CA ILE A 85 18.47 -17.45 30.00
C ILE A 85 18.00 -16.09 29.46
N PHE A 86 17.75 -15.18 30.39
CA PHE A 86 17.60 -13.73 30.20
C PHE A 86 18.52 -13.20 29.08
N THR A 87 17.93 -12.70 27.99
CA THR A 87 18.62 -11.79 27.06
C THR A 87 17.62 -10.73 26.59
N PRO A 88 17.89 -9.42 26.82
CA PRO A 88 16.99 -8.37 26.36
C PRO A 88 16.99 -8.29 24.84
N LEU A 89 15.78 -8.34 24.28
CA LEU A 89 15.45 -8.24 22.86
C LEU A 89 16.12 -7.01 22.22
N ARG A 90 17.24 -7.22 21.50
CA ARG A 90 17.71 -6.23 20.51
C ARG A 90 16.84 -6.38 19.27
N THR A 91 15.85 -5.51 19.15
CA THR A 91 15.08 -5.30 17.91
C THR A 91 16.04 -5.03 16.75
N HIS A 92 16.03 -5.94 15.80
CA HIS A 92 16.77 -5.90 14.56
C HIS A 92 16.42 -4.62 13.80
N GLN A 93 17.36 -3.68 13.76
CA GLN A 93 17.29 -2.51 12.89
C GLN A 93 17.27 -3.01 11.44
N GLN A 94 16.18 -2.77 10.74
CA GLN A 94 16.17 -2.81 9.28
C GLN A 94 17.08 -1.68 8.80
N THR A 95 18.22 -2.05 8.21
CA THR A 95 19.10 -1.18 7.45
C THR A 95 18.37 -0.70 6.20
N ILE A 96 17.47 0.26 6.38
CA ILE A 96 17.05 1.16 5.32
C ILE A 96 18.32 1.90 4.90
N ALA A 97 18.67 1.80 3.63
CA ALA A 97 19.81 2.43 2.97
C ALA A 97 20.25 3.72 3.68
N GLN A 98 21.45 3.67 4.26
CA GLN A 98 22.12 4.82 4.86
C GLN A 98 22.49 5.81 3.76
N ALA A 99 21.52 6.59 3.29
CA ALA A 99 21.80 7.93 2.83
C ALA A 99 22.18 8.74 4.07
N HIS A 100 23.45 8.64 4.48
CA HIS A 100 24.06 9.53 5.47
C HIS A 100 24.16 10.95 4.89
N LEU A 101 23.02 11.58 4.64
CA LEU A 101 22.92 13.02 4.68
C LEU A 101 23.00 13.38 6.16
N TYR A 102 24.22 13.63 6.65
CA TYR A 102 24.44 14.21 7.97
C TYR A 102 23.74 15.57 8.01
N ARG A 103 22.45 15.58 8.36
CA ARG A 103 21.70 16.79 8.65
C ARG A 103 21.84 17.05 10.15
N PRO A 104 22.46 18.17 10.55
CA PRO A 104 22.50 18.58 11.94
C PRO A 104 21.08 18.60 12.51
N HIS A 105 20.89 17.94 13.65
CA HIS A 105 19.59 17.94 14.31
C HIS A 105 19.33 19.35 14.84
N LYS A 106 18.14 19.89 14.56
CA LYS A 106 17.78 21.24 14.97
C LYS A 106 17.66 21.32 16.50
N ARG A 107 17.92 22.52 17.05
CA ARG A 107 17.85 22.79 18.50
C ARG A 107 16.45 22.55 19.09
N GLN A 108 15.40 22.74 18.29
CA GLN A 108 14.01 22.46 18.67
C GLN A 108 13.32 21.65 17.56
N PRO A 109 12.33 20.80 17.91
CA PRO A 109 11.53 20.08 16.92
C PRO A 109 10.67 21.04 16.09
N CYS A 110 10.50 20.77 14.80
CA CYS A 110 9.62 21.58 13.96
C CYS A 110 8.13 21.32 14.29
N LYS A 111 7.33 22.39 14.36
CA LYS A 111 5.91 22.34 14.75
C LYS A 111 5.06 21.41 13.88
N SER A 112 5.40 21.29 12.60
CA SER A 112 4.69 20.46 11.61
C SER A 112 5.35 19.09 11.39
N CYS A 113 6.31 18.67 12.23
CA CYS A 113 7.01 17.40 12.04
C CYS A 113 6.04 16.22 12.17
N PRO A 114 5.85 15.38 11.13
CA PRO A 114 5.02 14.19 11.23
C PRO A 114 5.54 13.22 12.30
N ALA A 115 6.87 13.11 12.42
CA ALA A 115 7.54 12.26 13.41
C ALA A 115 7.35 12.75 14.86
N LEU A 116 6.96 14.02 15.09
CA LEU A 116 6.66 14.52 16.43
C LEU A 116 5.36 13.92 16.97
N ARG A 117 4.34 13.76 16.12
CA ARG A 117 3.06 13.13 16.50
C ARG A 117 3.23 11.66 16.88
N GLY A 118 4.19 10.97 16.25
CA GLY A 118 4.51 9.58 16.53
C GLY A 118 5.60 9.35 17.59
N LYS A 119 6.02 10.38 18.35
CA LYS A 119 7.13 10.33 19.33
C LYS A 119 8.48 9.81 18.78
N ALA A 120 8.66 9.83 17.46
CA ALA A 120 9.88 9.36 16.78
C ALA A 120 10.77 10.51 16.28
N CYS A 121 10.50 11.75 16.71
CA CYS A 121 11.26 12.92 16.28
C CYS A 121 12.62 13.00 17.00
N LEU A 122 13.70 12.72 16.28
CA LEU A 122 15.07 12.82 16.81
C LEU A 122 15.44 14.23 17.32
N CYS A 123 14.86 15.28 16.74
CA CYS A 123 15.07 16.66 17.22
C CYS A 123 14.40 16.89 18.59
N ALA A 124 13.24 16.28 18.84
CA ALA A 124 12.57 16.36 20.15
C ALA A 124 13.37 15.59 21.21
N MET A 125 13.77 14.35 20.92
CA MET A 125 14.55 13.50 21.84
C MET A 125 15.87 14.17 22.26
N LYS A 126 16.64 14.72 21.31
CA LYS A 126 17.87 15.45 21.64
C LYS A 126 17.61 16.73 22.42
N SER A 127 16.49 17.41 22.18
CA SER A 127 16.14 18.62 22.94
C SER A 127 15.79 18.31 24.40
N GLU A 128 15.21 17.14 24.68
CA GLU A 128 14.93 16.68 26.05
C GLU A 128 16.21 16.26 26.77
N GLN A 129 17.09 15.50 26.08
CA GLN A 129 18.39 15.12 26.64
C GLN A 129 19.23 16.34 27.06
N ARG A 130 19.22 17.42 26.27
CA ARG A 130 19.93 18.67 26.60
C ARG A 130 19.35 19.43 27.79
N LYS A 131 18.13 19.14 28.23
CA LYS A 131 17.56 19.73 29.45
C LYS A 131 17.89 18.93 30.70
N GLN A 132 18.31 17.68 30.52
CA GLN A 132 18.65 16.75 31.60
C GLN A 132 20.17 16.70 31.86
N ALA A 133 20.97 17.31 30.98
CA ALA A 133 22.39 17.56 31.15
C ALA A 133 22.61 19.00 31.62
#